data_AF-A0A2L0HCE1-F1
#
_entry.id   AF-A0A2L0HCE1-F1
#
_cell.length_a   1.000
_cell.length_b   1.000
_cell.length_c   1.000
_cell.angle_alpha   90.00
_cell.angle_beta   90.00
_cell.angle_gamma   90.00
#
_symmetry.space_group_name_H-M   'P 1'
#
loop_
_entity.id
_entity.type
_entity.pdbx_description
1 polymer ?
#
loop_
_entity_poly.entity_id
_entity_poly.type
_entity_poly.pdbx_seq_one_letter_code
_entity_poly.pdbx_strand_id
1 'polypeptide(L)'
;MAANRAPENPYLAARQEWSERYGSYVKAATAWRLVGILGLSMAVIGFSYAMYLSTQVRLVPYIVEVDKLGTSVTAGFPEQIEYADARVVRATLGNFVSSFRSITPDAVVQKQHIDRTYALLRTADPSTEKINAWFRGNSPFEKAKTSTVAIEVNNIVALSNQTYQIDWTEFERDRKGKETGTRRFRGIATVTLTTPQDEATIRLNPIGLYVRDFDWTAQL
;
A
#
# COMPACT_ATOMS: atom_id res chain seq x y z
N MET A 1 -69.20 -34.24 -7.86
CA MET A 1 -69.97 -33.46 -6.88
C MET A 1 -69.82 -31.99 -7.21
N ALA A 2 -70.85 -31.36 -7.78
CA ALA A 2 -70.87 -29.93 -8.04
C ALA A 2 -71.16 -29.19 -6.73
N ALA A 3 -70.26 -28.31 -6.31
CA ALA A 3 -70.49 -27.46 -5.16
C ALA A 3 -71.66 -26.52 -5.47
N ASN A 4 -72.74 -26.63 -4.70
CA ASN A 4 -73.93 -25.80 -4.77
C ASN A 4 -73.53 -24.35 -4.40
N ARG A 5 -73.31 -23.50 -5.41
CA ARG A 5 -73.10 -22.06 -5.19
C ARG A 5 -74.48 -21.45 -4.90
N ALA A 6 -74.67 -20.97 -3.69
CA ALA A 6 -75.84 -20.17 -3.33
C ALA A 6 -76.00 -19.03 -4.36
N PRO A 7 -77.23 -18.67 -4.76
CA PRO A 7 -77.46 -17.59 -5.72
C PRO A 7 -76.81 -16.32 -5.19
N GLU A 8 -75.89 -15.76 -5.98
CA GLU A 8 -75.12 -14.58 -5.60
C GLU A 8 -76.09 -13.43 -5.36
N ASN A 9 -76.07 -12.86 -4.15
CA ASN A 9 -77.01 -11.82 -3.76
C ASN A 9 -76.95 -10.68 -4.79
N PRO A 10 -78.05 -10.32 -5.47
CA PRO A 10 -78.06 -9.32 -6.54
C PRO A 10 -77.46 -7.97 -6.13
N TYR A 11 -77.62 -7.61 -4.85
CA TYR A 11 -77.04 -6.40 -4.29
C TYR A 11 -75.52 -6.49 -4.13
N LEU A 12 -74.98 -7.68 -3.86
CA LEU A 12 -73.52 -7.91 -3.81
C LEU A 12 -72.92 -7.96 -5.22
N ALA A 13 -73.61 -8.59 -6.18
CA ALA A 13 -73.19 -8.63 -7.57
C ALA A 13 -73.14 -7.22 -8.19
N ALA A 14 -74.18 -6.39 -8.00
CA ALA A 14 -74.19 -5.00 -8.46
C ALA A 14 -73.09 -4.13 -7.81
N ARG A 15 -72.81 -4.37 -6.52
CA ARG A 15 -71.71 -3.69 -5.81
C ARG A 15 -70.33 -4.13 -6.33
N GLN A 16 -70.17 -5.42 -6.67
CA GLN A 16 -68.95 -5.94 -7.29
C GLN A 16 -68.74 -5.36 -8.68
N GLU A 17 -69.75 -5.37 -9.56
CA GLU A 17 -69.67 -4.75 -10.90
C GLU A 17 -69.28 -3.28 -10.84
N TRP A 18 -69.83 -2.51 -9.89
CA TRP A 18 -69.44 -1.13 -9.67
C TRP A 18 -67.99 -0.99 -9.20
N SER A 19 -67.56 -1.84 -8.26
CA SER A 19 -66.21 -1.79 -7.67
C SER A 19 -65.12 -2.28 -8.63
N GLU A 20 -65.45 -3.20 -9.53
CA GLU A 20 -64.51 -3.83 -10.47
C GLU A 20 -64.01 -2.86 -11.55
N ARG A 21 -64.81 -1.84 -11.90
CA ARG A 21 -64.44 -0.79 -12.88
C ARG A 21 -63.12 -0.08 -12.54
N TYR A 22 -62.83 0.12 -11.26
CA TYR A 22 -61.60 0.78 -10.79
C TYR A 22 -60.75 -0.11 -9.89
N GLY A 23 -61.33 -1.14 -9.27
CA GLY A 23 -60.66 -2.01 -8.31
C GLY A 23 -59.50 -2.81 -8.91
N SER A 24 -59.60 -3.24 -10.18
CA SER A 24 -58.53 -3.94 -10.88
C SER A 24 -57.30 -3.04 -11.12
N TYR A 25 -57.52 -1.81 -11.60
CA TYR A 25 -56.47 -0.82 -11.81
C TYR A 25 -55.79 -0.39 -10.51
N VAL A 26 -56.56 -0.21 -9.43
CA VAL A 26 -56.01 0.14 -8.11
C VAL A 26 -55.15 -1.00 -7.55
N LYS A 27 -55.60 -2.26 -7.66
CA LYS A 27 -54.82 -3.44 -7.24
C LYS A 27 -53.55 -3.63 -8.07
N ALA A 28 -53.62 -3.41 -9.38
CA ALA A 28 -52.44 -3.46 -10.24
C ALA A 28 -51.45 -2.35 -9.87
N ALA A 29 -51.92 -1.12 -9.65
CA ALA A 29 -51.08 0.00 -9.25
C ALA A 29 -50.40 -0.21 -7.89
N THR A 30 -51.09 -0.78 -6.90
CA THR A 30 -50.47 -1.11 -5.61
C THR A 30 -49.44 -2.24 -5.74
N ALA A 31 -49.72 -3.27 -6.53
CA ALA A 31 -48.76 -4.33 -6.82
C ALA A 31 -47.49 -3.79 -7.51
N TRP A 32 -47.64 -2.94 -8.53
CA TRP A 32 -46.50 -2.31 -9.22
C TRP A 32 -45.72 -1.34 -8.33
N ARG A 33 -46.38 -0.60 -7.43
CA ARG A 33 -45.69 0.22 -6.42
C ARG A 33 -44.88 -0.63 -5.45
N LEU A 34 -45.40 -1.78 -5.02
CA LEU A 34 -44.69 -2.71 -4.15
C LEU A 34 -43.45 -3.29 -4.85
N VAL A 35 -43.58 -3.72 -6.10
CA VAL A 35 -42.46 -4.17 -6.93
C VAL A 35 -41.42 -3.06 -7.11
N GLY A 36 -41.87 -1.82 -7.36
CA GLY A 36 -40.99 -0.66 -7.49
C GLY A 36 -40.20 -0.37 -6.20
N ILE A 37 -40.86 -0.41 -5.05
CA ILE A 37 -40.21 -0.21 -3.73
C ILE A 37 -39.21 -1.33 -3.44
N LEU A 38 -39.58 -2.58 -3.68
CA LEU A 38 -38.69 -3.72 -3.50
C LEU A 38 -37.48 -3.62 -4.43
N GLY A 39 -37.68 -3.30 -5.70
CA GLY A 39 -36.62 -3.08 -6.67
C GLY A 39 -35.67 -1.96 -6.28
N LEU A 40 -36.20 -0.81 -5.84
CA LEU A 40 -35.41 0.30 -5.31
C LEU A 40 -34.60 -0.10 -4.06
N SER A 41 -35.20 -0.85 -3.14
CA SER A 41 -34.50 -1.30 -1.94
C SER A 41 -33.32 -2.23 -2.26
N MET A 42 -33.51 -3.17 -3.21
CA MET A 42 -32.45 -4.06 -3.67
C MET A 42 -31.35 -3.28 -4.40
N ALA A 43 -31.73 -2.30 -5.22
CA ALA A 43 -30.78 -1.44 -5.91
C ALA A 43 -29.91 -0.66 -4.91
N VAL A 44 -30.51 -0.06 -3.87
CA VAL A 44 -29.77 0.66 -2.83
C VAL A 44 -28.80 -0.27 -2.09
N ILE A 45 -29.27 -1.44 -1.65
CA ILE A 45 -28.42 -2.42 -0.94
C ILE A 45 -27.25 -2.86 -1.82
N GLY A 46 -27.52 -3.21 -3.08
CA GLY A 46 -26.51 -3.64 -4.04
C GLY A 46 -25.47 -2.56 -4.33
N PHE A 47 -25.92 -1.31 -4.54
CA PHE A 47 -25.03 -0.18 -4.82
C PHE A 47 -24.18 0.19 -3.61
N SER A 48 -24.76 0.19 -2.40
CA SER A 48 -24.02 0.42 -1.16
C SER A 48 -22.96 -0.65 -0.93
N TYR A 49 -23.26 -1.92 -1.21
CA TYR A 49 -22.29 -3.01 -1.09
C TYR A 49 -21.18 -2.91 -2.15
N ALA A 50 -21.52 -2.60 -3.39
CA ALA A 50 -20.53 -2.39 -4.45
C ALA A 50 -19.61 -1.20 -4.13
N MET A 51 -20.15 -0.12 -3.58
CA MET A 51 -19.38 1.04 -3.14
C MET A 51 -18.44 0.67 -1.97
N TYR A 52 -18.91 -0.15 -1.01
CA TYR A 52 -18.07 -0.68 0.06
C TYR A 52 -16.94 -1.58 -0.47
N LEU A 53 -17.20 -2.41 -1.48
CA LEU A 53 -16.16 -3.24 -2.08
C LEU A 53 -15.14 -2.39 -2.86
N SER A 54 -15.60 -1.32 -3.52
CA SER A 54 -14.74 -0.40 -4.27
C SER A 54 -13.75 0.37 -3.39
N THR A 55 -14.01 0.51 -2.09
CA THR A 55 -13.05 1.16 -1.17
C THR A 55 -11.97 0.21 -0.67
N GLN A 56 -12.05 -1.09 -0.97
CA GLN A 56 -11.05 -2.07 -0.58
C GLN A 56 -9.98 -2.23 -1.67
N VAL A 57 -8.74 -1.82 -1.37
CA VAL A 57 -7.59 -2.07 -2.26
C VAL A 57 -7.14 -3.52 -2.10
N ARG A 58 -7.21 -4.31 -3.18
CA ARG A 58 -6.68 -5.70 -3.25
C ARG A 58 -5.47 -5.76 -4.18
N LEU A 59 -4.35 -5.21 -3.75
CA LEU A 59 -3.07 -5.33 -4.44
C LEU A 59 -2.14 -6.17 -3.55
N VAL A 60 -1.91 -7.42 -3.97
CA VAL A 60 -1.04 -8.37 -3.26
C VAL A 60 0.35 -8.30 -3.91
N PRO A 61 1.36 -7.66 -3.28
CA PRO A 61 2.72 -7.64 -3.82
C PRO A 61 3.35 -9.03 -3.71
N TYR A 62 4.01 -9.49 -4.77
CA TYR A 62 4.73 -10.77 -4.79
C TYR A 62 6.18 -10.56 -4.33
N ILE A 63 6.61 -11.31 -3.31
CA ILE A 63 8.00 -11.35 -2.85
C ILE A 63 8.60 -12.66 -3.32
N VAL A 64 9.74 -12.58 -4.01
CA VAL A 64 10.51 -13.76 -4.42
C VAL A 64 11.74 -13.81 -3.53
N GLU A 65 11.89 -14.91 -2.79
CA GLU A 65 13.14 -15.18 -2.09
C GLU A 65 14.19 -15.60 -3.14
N VAL A 66 15.24 -14.79 -3.26
CA VAL A 66 16.38 -15.11 -4.12
C VAL A 66 17.47 -15.72 -3.25
N ASP A 67 17.97 -16.89 -3.65
CA ASP A 67 19.13 -17.48 -2.99
C ASP A 67 20.38 -16.64 -3.29
N LYS A 68 21.46 -16.83 -2.53
CA LYS A 68 22.75 -16.12 -2.64
C LYS A 68 23.38 -16.20 -4.04
N LEU A 69 22.91 -17.10 -4.89
CA LEU A 69 23.35 -17.33 -6.27
C LEU A 69 22.44 -16.67 -7.33
N GLY A 70 21.42 -15.89 -6.93
CA GLY A 70 20.55 -15.15 -7.85
C GLY A 70 19.48 -15.99 -8.55
N THR A 71 19.37 -17.28 -8.24
CA THR A 71 18.25 -18.12 -8.67
C THR A 71 17.02 -17.82 -7.82
N SER A 72 15.94 -17.40 -8.47
CA SER A 72 14.62 -17.29 -7.84
C SER A 72 14.18 -18.67 -7.38
N VAL A 73 14.14 -18.89 -6.06
CA VAL A 73 13.51 -20.10 -5.54
C VAL A 73 12.02 -19.84 -5.67
N THR A 74 11.32 -20.66 -6.44
CA THR A 74 9.86 -20.65 -6.50
C THR A 74 9.34 -20.99 -5.12
N ALA A 75 9.17 -19.98 -4.28
CA ALA A 75 8.39 -20.09 -3.05
C ALA A 75 6.99 -20.54 -3.48
N GLY A 76 6.45 -21.55 -2.80
CA GLY A 76 5.19 -22.22 -3.13
C GLY A 76 3.96 -21.31 -3.04
N PHE A 77 2.79 -21.91 -2.85
CA PHE A 77 1.52 -21.18 -2.74
C PHE A 77 1.65 -19.98 -1.78
N PRO A 78 1.42 -18.74 -2.26
CA PRO A 78 1.61 -17.55 -1.45
C PRO A 78 0.60 -17.55 -0.30
N GLU A 79 1.10 -17.73 0.92
CA GLU A 79 0.31 -17.47 2.11
C GLU A 79 -0.06 -15.99 2.17
N GLN A 80 -1.23 -15.72 2.73
CA GLN A 80 -1.76 -14.40 2.96
C GLN A 80 -0.72 -13.59 3.77
N ILE A 81 -0.21 -12.53 3.14
CA ILE A 81 0.88 -11.70 3.66
C ILE A 81 0.57 -11.29 5.10
N GLU A 82 1.37 -11.77 6.06
CA GLU A 82 1.54 -11.05 7.31
C GLU A 82 2.39 -9.84 6.96
N TYR A 83 1.79 -8.64 6.94
CA TYR A 83 2.36 -7.39 6.40
C TYR A 83 3.70 -6.94 7.02
N ALA A 84 4.35 -7.75 7.85
CA ALA A 84 5.50 -7.37 8.66
C ALA A 84 6.49 -8.53 8.93
N ASP A 85 6.80 -9.40 7.97
CA ASP A 85 7.95 -10.29 8.17
C ASP A 85 9.22 -9.44 8.41
N ALA A 86 9.85 -9.67 9.56
CA ALA A 86 11.07 -9.00 9.98
C ALA A 86 12.18 -9.10 8.92
N ARG A 87 12.23 -10.17 8.12
CA ARG A 87 13.20 -10.31 7.01
C ARG A 87 13.00 -9.25 5.93
N VAL A 88 11.75 -9.02 5.54
CA VAL A 88 11.39 -8.04 4.50
C VAL A 88 11.62 -6.64 5.02
N VAL A 89 11.28 -6.36 6.28
CA VAL A 89 11.57 -5.06 6.92
C VAL A 89 13.07 -4.78 6.92
N ARG A 90 13.91 -5.77 7.28
CA ARG A 90 15.37 -5.64 7.24
C ARG A 90 15.87 -5.36 5.81
N ALA A 91 15.42 -6.14 4.83
CA ALA A 91 15.82 -5.94 3.43
C ALA A 91 15.45 -4.53 2.91
N THR A 92 14.23 -4.07 3.21
CA THR A 92 13.76 -2.74 2.85
C THR A 92 14.59 -1.63 3.53
N LEU A 93 14.92 -1.78 4.82
CA LEU A 93 15.79 -0.84 5.53
C LEU A 93 17.23 -0.81 4.98
N GLY A 94 17.77 -1.96 4.57
CA GLY A 94 19.08 -2.03 3.90
C GLY A 94 19.07 -1.27 2.58
N ASN A 95 18.03 -1.47 1.76
CA ASN A 95 17.84 -0.77 0.50
C ASN A 95 17.64 0.74 0.69
N PHE A 96 16.96 1.13 1.77
CA PHE A 96 16.79 2.53 2.17
C PHE A 96 18.14 3.19 2.47
N VAL A 97 18.96 2.61 3.34
CA VAL A 97 20.29 3.16 3.68
C VAL A 97 21.20 3.19 2.46
N SER A 98 21.19 2.12 1.65
CA SER A 98 21.93 2.07 0.39
C SER A 98 21.50 3.20 -0.55
N SER A 99 20.20 3.40 -0.77
CA SER A 99 19.70 4.47 -1.66
C SER A 99 19.94 5.87 -1.08
N PHE A 100 19.86 6.04 0.24
CA PHE A 100 20.08 7.32 0.92
C PHE A 100 21.55 7.78 0.82
N ARG A 101 22.50 6.86 1.03
CA ARG A 101 23.93 7.19 1.16
C ARG A 101 24.74 6.96 -0.11
N SER A 102 24.21 6.22 -1.08
CA SER A 102 24.93 5.96 -2.34
C SER A 102 25.01 7.21 -3.21
N ILE A 103 26.19 7.42 -3.80
CA ILE A 103 26.47 8.51 -4.73
C ILE A 103 27.04 7.92 -6.01
N THR A 104 26.30 8.09 -7.09
CA THR A 104 26.65 7.64 -8.44
C THR A 104 26.74 8.84 -9.38
N PRO A 105 27.63 8.80 -10.39
CA PRO A 105 27.77 9.88 -11.35
C PRO A 105 26.66 9.93 -12.41
N ASP A 106 25.88 8.85 -12.53
CA ASP A 106 24.71 8.83 -13.41
C ASP A 106 23.54 9.55 -12.74
N ALA A 107 23.11 10.66 -13.34
CA ALA A 107 22.02 11.47 -12.81
C ALA A 107 20.68 10.73 -12.77
N VAL A 108 20.42 9.81 -13.71
CA VAL A 108 19.18 9.03 -13.76
C VAL A 108 19.14 8.05 -12.60
N VAL A 109 20.24 7.32 -12.39
CA VAL A 109 20.34 6.37 -11.27
C VAL A 109 20.35 7.10 -9.93
N GLN A 110 21.04 8.24 -9.82
CA GLN A 110 21.04 9.05 -8.60
C GLN A 110 19.63 9.56 -8.26
N LYS A 111 18.87 9.99 -9.27
CA LYS A 111 17.47 10.38 -9.07
C LYS A 111 16.64 9.20 -8.56
N GLN A 112 16.80 8.01 -9.12
CA GLN A 112 16.11 6.81 -8.63
C GLN A 112 16.45 6.46 -7.18
N HIS A 113 17.70 6.65 -6.76
CA HIS A 113 18.09 6.48 -5.36
C HIS A 113 17.39 7.49 -4.44
N ILE A 114 17.30 8.74 -4.87
CA ILE A 114 16.59 9.80 -4.14
C ILE A 114 15.09 9.44 -4.05
N ASP A 115 14.46 9.07 -5.17
CA ASP A 115 13.04 8.70 -5.22
C ASP A 115 12.74 7.49 -4.31
N ARG A 116 13.60 6.47 -4.31
CA ARG A 116 13.50 5.31 -3.39
C ARG A 116 13.66 5.70 -1.93
N THR A 117 14.54 6.65 -1.63
CA THR A 117 14.72 7.17 -0.27
C THR A 117 13.44 7.84 0.21
N TYR A 118 12.89 8.77 -0.60
CA TYR A 118 11.66 9.48 -0.26
C TYR A 118 10.40 8.59 -0.26
N ALA A 119 10.40 7.46 -0.96
CA ALA A 119 9.27 6.51 -0.93
C ALA A 119 9.04 5.88 0.46
N LEU A 120 10.04 5.87 1.34
CA LEU A 120 9.94 5.38 2.72
C LEU A 120 9.80 6.52 3.75
N LEU A 121 9.66 7.76 3.30
CA LEU A 121 9.60 8.93 4.17
C LEU A 121 8.21 9.57 4.09
N ARG A 122 7.68 10.01 5.24
CA ARG A 122 6.46 10.81 5.30
C ARG A 122 6.79 12.25 5.63
N THR A 123 6.12 13.18 4.98
CA THR A 123 6.31 14.61 5.18
C THR A 123 6.13 15.06 6.64
N ALA A 124 5.29 14.36 7.40
CA ALA A 124 5.02 14.67 8.81
C ALA A 124 6.05 14.06 9.80
N ASP A 125 6.91 13.15 9.35
CA ASP A 125 7.82 12.42 10.21
C ASP A 125 9.17 13.16 10.39
N PRO A 126 9.77 13.16 11.60
CA PRO A 126 11.07 13.79 11.86
C PRO A 126 12.22 13.34 10.94
N SER A 127 12.20 12.08 10.50
CA SER A 127 13.17 11.50 9.56
C SER A 127 13.32 12.33 8.28
N THR A 128 12.22 12.81 7.72
CA THR A 128 12.18 13.60 6.49
C THR A 128 12.90 14.92 6.66
N GLU A 129 12.70 15.59 7.80
CA GLU A 129 13.37 16.85 8.10
C GLU A 129 14.88 16.66 8.26
N LYS A 130 15.30 15.63 9.00
CA LYS A 130 16.72 15.27 9.19
C LYS A 130 17.41 14.96 7.86
N ILE A 131 16.76 14.17 7.00
CA ILE A 131 17.31 13.79 5.69
C ILE A 131 17.34 14.97 4.72
N ASN A 132 16.30 15.81 4.70
CA ASN A 132 16.29 17.05 3.91
C ASN A 132 17.41 18.00 4.33
N ALA A 133 17.62 18.16 5.65
CA ALA A 133 18.73 18.96 6.17
C ALA A 133 20.08 18.41 5.71
N TRP A 134 20.27 17.09 5.74
CA TRP A 134 21.48 16.44 5.25
C TRP A 134 21.72 16.68 3.76
N PHE A 135 20.70 16.47 2.91
CA PHE A 135 20.83 16.67 1.45
C PHE A 135 21.07 18.13 1.06
N ARG A 136 20.56 19.10 1.82
CA ARG A 136 20.87 20.53 1.61
C ARG A 136 22.35 20.83 1.81
N GLY A 137 22.98 20.23 2.82
CA GLY A 137 24.42 20.39 3.08
C GLY A 137 25.31 19.48 2.24
N ASN A 138 24.79 18.33 1.80
CA ASN A 138 25.53 17.28 1.09
C ASN A 138 24.78 16.87 -0.17
N SER A 139 24.71 17.77 -1.16
CA SER A 139 24.05 17.48 -2.44
C SER A 139 24.74 16.30 -3.14
N PRO A 140 24.01 15.20 -3.43
CA PRO A 140 24.58 14.04 -4.12
C PRO A 140 25.11 14.40 -5.51
N PHE A 141 24.44 15.31 -6.23
CA PHE A 141 24.84 15.72 -7.57
C PHE A 141 26.13 16.56 -7.59
N GLU A 142 26.35 17.37 -6.56
CA GLU A 142 27.61 18.12 -6.45
C GLU A 142 28.76 17.21 -6.04
N LYS A 143 28.51 16.31 -5.08
CA LYS A 143 29.53 15.33 -4.64
C LYS A 143 29.90 14.34 -5.75
N ALA A 144 28.93 13.93 -6.59
CA ALA A 144 29.15 13.05 -7.74
C ALA A 144 30.16 13.59 -8.77
N LYS A 145 30.42 14.90 -8.81
CA LYS A 145 31.43 15.51 -9.70
C LYS A 145 32.85 15.13 -9.30
N THR A 146 33.09 14.91 -8.01
CA THR A 146 34.43 14.68 -7.44
C THR A 146 34.62 13.24 -6.95
N SER A 147 33.60 12.63 -6.34
CA SER A 147 33.70 11.27 -5.80
C SER A 147 32.41 10.47 -5.97
N THR A 148 32.55 9.16 -5.84
CA THR A 148 31.46 8.19 -5.78
C THR A 148 31.49 7.50 -4.43
N VAL A 149 30.32 7.12 -3.92
CA VAL A 149 30.19 6.47 -2.63
C VAL A 149 29.37 5.21 -2.81
N ALA A 150 29.99 4.06 -2.57
CA ALA A 150 29.33 2.76 -2.56
C ALA A 150 29.03 2.33 -1.12
N ILE A 151 27.85 1.77 -0.90
CA ILE A 151 27.35 1.40 0.42
C ILE A 151 27.25 -0.11 0.53
N GLU A 152 27.87 -0.67 1.56
CA GLU A 152 27.73 -2.07 1.93
C GLU A 152 27.05 -2.15 3.30
N VAL A 153 25.85 -2.72 3.33
CA VAL A 153 25.10 -2.92 4.57
C VAL A 153 25.61 -4.18 5.24
N ASN A 154 26.28 -4.02 6.39
CA ASN A 154 26.94 -5.12 7.09
C ASN A 154 25.95 -5.92 7.93
N ASN A 155 25.10 -5.23 8.71
CA ASN A 155 24.21 -5.88 9.66
C ASN A 155 22.96 -5.02 9.93
N ILE A 156 21.82 -5.69 10.11
CA ILE A 156 20.55 -5.07 10.52
C ILE A 156 19.94 -5.90 11.64
N VAL A 157 19.82 -5.29 12.81
CA VAL A 157 19.33 -5.95 14.03
C VAL A 157 18.13 -5.19 14.58
N ALA A 158 17.07 -5.91 14.94
CA ALA A 158 15.93 -5.33 15.65
C ALA A 158 16.33 -5.08 17.11
N LEU A 159 16.26 -3.83 17.56
CA LEU A 159 16.37 -3.44 18.97
C LEU A 159 15.01 -3.56 19.67
N SER A 160 13.92 -3.33 18.94
CA SER A 160 12.53 -3.51 19.38
C SER A 160 11.66 -3.90 18.18
N ASN A 161 10.36 -4.09 18.39
CA ASN A 161 9.40 -4.35 17.30
C ASN A 161 9.34 -3.21 16.26
N GLN A 162 9.76 -2.00 16.64
CA GLN A 162 9.69 -0.80 15.79
C GLN A 162 11.05 -0.11 15.60
N THR A 163 12.11 -0.59 16.24
CA THR A 163 13.43 0.07 16.21
C THR A 163 14.49 -0.88 15.71
N TYR A 164 15.27 -0.44 14.74
CA TYR A 164 16.30 -1.23 14.08
C TYR A 164 17.63 -0.51 14.12
N GLN A 165 18.69 -1.22 14.48
CA GLN A 165 20.06 -0.80 14.28
C GLN A 165 20.52 -1.27 12.92
N ILE A 166 21.13 -0.37 12.15
CA ILE A 166 21.67 -0.63 10.82
C ILE A 166 23.14 -0.24 10.84
N ASP A 167 24.03 -1.19 10.60
CA ASP A 167 25.47 -0.97 10.50
C ASP A 167 25.89 -1.11 9.03
N TRP A 168 26.56 -0.10 8.48
CA TRP A 168 27.04 -0.11 7.08
C TRP A 168 28.43 0.49 6.93
N THR A 169 29.06 0.19 5.81
CA THR A 169 30.36 0.70 5.40
C THR A 169 30.20 1.55 4.14
N GLU A 170 30.84 2.71 4.12
CA GLU A 170 30.90 3.60 2.96
C GLU A 170 32.29 3.54 2.34
N PHE A 171 32.35 3.16 1.07
CA PHE A 171 33.56 3.15 0.26
C PHE A 171 33.55 4.36 -0.67
N GLU A 172 34.39 5.34 -0.38
CA GLU A 172 34.53 6.54 -1.19
C GLU A 172 35.63 6.36 -2.23
N ARG A 173 35.31 6.56 -3.50
CA ARG A 173 36.25 6.46 -4.63
C ARG A 173 36.26 7.74 -5.44
N ASP A 174 37.45 8.18 -5.86
CA ASP A 174 37.63 9.26 -6.82
C ASP A 174 37.11 8.86 -8.21
N ARG A 175 36.92 9.82 -9.11
CA ARG A 175 36.53 9.63 -10.52
C ARG A 175 37.47 8.71 -11.30
N LYS A 176 38.70 8.55 -10.83
CA LYS A 176 39.72 7.63 -11.38
C LYS A 176 39.64 6.21 -10.80
N GLY A 177 38.67 5.93 -9.92
CA GLY A 177 38.45 4.61 -9.31
C GLY A 177 39.36 4.30 -8.11
N LYS A 178 40.25 5.22 -7.72
CA LYS A 178 41.08 5.06 -6.51
C LYS A 178 40.20 5.19 -5.27
N GLU A 179 40.31 4.23 -4.35
CA GLU A 179 39.68 4.33 -3.03
C GLU A 179 40.34 5.44 -2.22
N THR A 180 39.53 6.44 -1.84
CA THR A 180 39.94 7.63 -1.11
C THR A 180 39.71 7.45 0.39
N GLY A 181 38.74 6.62 0.78
CA GLY A 181 38.50 6.30 2.18
C GLY A 181 37.41 5.28 2.37
N THR A 182 37.49 4.62 3.52
CA THR A 182 36.48 3.68 4.01
C THR A 182 36.02 4.14 5.40
N ARG A 183 34.71 4.29 5.60
CA ARG A 183 34.13 4.74 6.87
C ARG A 183 32.99 3.83 7.28
N ARG A 184 32.91 3.50 8.57
CA ARG A 184 31.82 2.70 9.12
C ARG A 184 30.81 3.61 9.80
N PHE A 185 29.55 3.27 9.68
CA PHE A 185 28.44 4.03 10.25
C PHE A 185 27.48 3.10 10.96
N ARG A 186 26.81 3.68 11.96
CA ARG A 186 25.69 3.08 12.67
C ARG A 186 24.50 4.01 12.56
N GLY A 187 23.36 3.47 12.18
CA GLY A 187 22.08 4.14 12.17
C GLY A 187 21.07 3.45 13.08
N ILE A 188 20.20 4.24 13.69
CA ILE A 188 19.04 3.77 14.44
C ILE A 188 17.81 4.30 13.70
N ALA A 189 17.02 3.38 13.17
CA ALA A 189 15.78 3.68 12.45
C ALA A 189 14.57 3.23 13.28
N THR A 190 13.63 4.15 13.49
CA THR A 190 12.30 3.83 14.02
C THR A 190 11.33 3.72 12.86
N VAL A 191 10.58 2.62 12.78
CA VAL A 191 9.69 2.30 11.66
C VAL A 191 8.24 2.15 12.08
N THR A 192 7.37 2.31 11.10
CA THR A 192 5.92 2.18 11.24
C THR A 192 5.36 1.71 9.91
N LEU A 193 4.38 0.81 9.96
CA LEU A 193 3.74 0.28 8.77
C LEU A 193 2.41 0.99 8.53
N THR A 194 2.14 1.33 7.28
CA THR A 194 0.89 1.91 6.85
C THR A 194 0.59 1.37 5.45
N THR A 195 -0.50 0.61 5.32
CA THR A 195 -0.85 -0.06 4.08
C THR A 195 -0.97 0.95 2.93
N PRO A 196 -0.20 0.78 1.84
CA PRO A 196 -0.24 1.70 0.72
C PRO A 196 -1.56 1.52 -0.06
N GLN A 197 -2.14 2.62 -0.51
CA GLN A 197 -3.40 2.61 -1.28
C GLN A 197 -3.19 2.85 -2.78
N ASP A 198 -2.07 3.48 -3.15
CA ASP A 198 -1.78 3.88 -4.52
C ASP A 198 -0.81 2.91 -5.21
N GLU A 199 -1.05 2.61 -6.49
CA GLU A 199 -0.20 1.72 -7.28
C GLU A 199 1.24 2.24 -7.40
N ALA A 200 1.41 3.57 -7.58
CA ALA A 200 2.73 4.19 -7.66
C ALA A 200 3.54 4.00 -6.37
N THR A 201 2.87 4.10 -5.22
CA THR A 201 3.46 3.88 -3.90
C THR A 201 3.77 2.40 -3.69
N ILE A 202 2.90 1.50 -4.12
CA ILE A 202 3.12 0.04 -4.00
C ILE A 202 4.36 -0.40 -4.77
N ARG A 203 4.65 0.19 -5.94
CA ARG A 203 5.87 -0.16 -6.71
C ARG A 203 7.17 0.18 -5.98
N LEU A 204 7.19 1.25 -5.18
CA LEU A 204 8.39 1.70 -4.47
C LEU A 204 8.43 1.23 -3.01
N ASN A 205 7.26 1.05 -2.40
CA ASN A 205 7.08 0.66 -1.00
C ASN A 205 5.90 -0.34 -0.87
N PRO A 206 6.10 -1.59 -1.33
CA PRO A 206 5.03 -2.60 -1.39
C PRO A 206 4.49 -2.99 -0.01
N ILE A 207 5.32 -2.91 1.03
CA ILE A 207 4.95 -3.26 2.41
C ILE A 207 4.44 -2.06 3.22
N GLY A 208 4.48 -0.84 2.67
CA GLY A 208 4.07 0.36 3.39
C GLY A 208 4.93 0.69 4.60
N LEU A 209 6.23 0.38 4.54
CA LEU A 209 7.17 0.67 5.61
C LEU A 209 7.61 2.13 5.53
N TYR A 210 7.41 2.87 6.61
CA TYR A 210 7.87 4.25 6.73
C TYR A 210 8.86 4.39 7.89
N VAL A 211 9.94 5.12 7.63
CA VAL A 211 10.93 5.49 8.64
C VAL A 211 10.42 6.74 9.33
N ARG A 212 9.99 6.63 10.59
CA ARG A 212 9.50 7.75 11.40
C ARG A 212 10.63 8.61 11.93
N ASP A 213 11.70 7.97 12.38
CA ASP A 213 12.88 8.66 12.85
C ASP A 213 14.14 7.92 12.42
N PHE A 214 15.20 8.66 12.13
CA PHE A 214 16.47 8.11 11.70
C PHE A 214 17.63 8.97 12.19
N ASP A 215 18.48 8.38 13.02
CA ASP A 215 19.72 8.97 13.49
C ASP A 215 20.89 8.11 13.05
N TRP A 216 21.99 8.74 12.61
CA TRP A 216 23.19 8.02 12.21
C TRP A 216 24.46 8.71 12.70
N THR A 217 25.45 7.90 13.03
CA THR A 217 26.75 8.35 13.51
C THR A 217 27.88 7.54 12.87
N ALA A 218 29.03 8.19 12.67
CA ALA A 218 30.23 7.50 12.24
C ALA A 218 30.78 6.68 13.41
N GLN A 219 31.18 5.44 13.13
CA GLN A 219 31.90 4.61 14.09
C GLN A 219 33.37 5.04 14.09
N LEU A 220 33.93 5.19 15.30
CA LEU A 220 35.34 5.47 15.53
C LEU A 220 36.21 4.22 15.31
#